data_AF-A0A818GPM9-F1
#
_entry.id   AF-A0A818GPM9-F1
#
_cell.length_a   1.000
_cell.length_b   1.000
_cell.length_c   1.000
_cell.angle_alpha   90.00
_cell.angle_beta   90.00
_cell.angle_gamma   90.00
#
_symmetry.space_group_name_H-M   'P 1'
#
loop_
_entity.id
_entity.type
_entity.pdbx_description
1 polymer ?
#
loop_
_entity_poly.entity_id
_entity_poly.type
_entity_poly.pdbx_seq_one_letter_code
_entity_poly.pdbx_strand_id
1 'polypeptide(L)'
;MADQEATGLSAAELKKKRTFRKFTYRGVDLDQLLDMSNEQLMPLLHCRARRRLSRGLKRKPMALIKRLHMNNEQLMPLLHCRARRRLSRGLKRKPMALIKRLRKAKKETPELEKPQAIKTHLRDMIIVPEMVGCVVGVHQGKTFNSIEIKPEMIGHYLGEFSITYKPVKHGRPGIGATHSSRFIPLK
;
A
#
# COMPACT_ATOMS: atom_id res chain seq x y z
N MET A 1 64.98 -2.10 13.09
CA MET A 1 64.15 -3.31 13.30
C MET A 1 62.88 -2.89 14.02
N ALA A 2 61.72 -3.33 13.49
CA ALA A 2 60.37 -3.34 14.08
C ALA A 2 59.72 -1.97 14.43
N ASP A 3 58.49 -1.62 14.07
CA ASP A 3 57.45 -2.23 13.24
C ASP A 3 56.47 -1.15 12.74
N GLN A 4 56.16 -1.29 11.46
CA GLN A 4 54.96 -1.03 10.65
C GLN A 4 53.83 -0.07 11.12
N GLU A 5 53.49 0.76 10.13
CA GLU A 5 52.23 1.45 9.82
C GLU A 5 50.96 0.87 10.47
N ALA A 6 50.26 1.69 11.24
CA ALA A 6 48.85 1.51 11.54
C ALA A 6 48.07 2.67 10.89
N THR A 7 47.67 2.46 9.64
CA THR A 7 46.68 3.28 8.96
C THR A 7 45.36 3.18 9.73
N GLY A 8 44.89 4.32 10.23
CA GLY A 8 43.61 4.42 10.93
C GLY A 8 42.46 4.03 10.01
N LEU A 9 41.93 2.83 10.21
CA LEU A 9 40.74 2.36 9.53
C LEU A 9 39.56 3.27 9.88
N SER A 10 38.89 3.73 8.81
CA SER A 10 37.79 4.68 8.84
C SER A 10 36.66 4.27 9.81
N ALA A 11 35.95 5.26 10.34
CA ALA A 11 34.74 5.11 11.16
C ALA A 11 33.61 4.25 10.53
N ALA A 12 33.79 3.76 9.30
CA ALA A 12 32.93 2.80 8.63
C ALA A 12 32.99 1.38 9.25
N GLU A 13 34.13 0.96 9.81
CA GLU A 13 34.26 -0.39 10.40
C GLU A 13 33.64 -0.49 11.80
N LEU A 14 33.55 0.64 12.51
CA LEU A 14 32.98 0.76 13.86
C LEU A 14 31.44 0.77 13.90
N LYS A 15 30.76 0.80 12.74
CA LYS A 15 29.38 0.32 12.68
C LYS A 15 29.43 -1.19 12.83
N LYS A 16 29.52 -1.65 14.09
CA LYS A 16 29.08 -2.98 14.53
C LYS A 16 27.82 -3.27 13.74
N LYS A 17 27.93 -4.11 12.69
CA LYS A 17 26.79 -4.65 11.97
C LYS A 17 25.94 -5.22 13.09
N ARG A 18 24.82 -4.57 13.42
CA ARG A 18 23.76 -5.22 14.18
C ARG A 18 23.63 -6.55 13.48
N THR A 19 23.97 -7.64 14.15
CA THR A 19 23.88 -8.97 13.56
C THR A 19 22.42 -9.17 13.27
N PHE A 20 22.01 -8.76 12.07
CA PHE A 20 20.69 -9.01 11.54
C PHE A 20 20.58 -10.52 11.62
N ARG A 21 19.54 -10.99 12.32
CA ARG A 21 19.25 -12.43 12.39
C ARG A 21 19.36 -12.96 10.96
N LYS A 22 20.31 -13.87 10.73
CA LYS A 22 20.50 -14.50 9.42
C LYS A 22 19.14 -15.02 8.99
N PHE A 23 18.63 -14.51 7.87
CA PHE A 23 17.33 -14.93 7.38
C PHE A 23 17.50 -16.33 6.80
N THR A 24 16.98 -17.32 7.52
CA THR A 24 16.96 -18.72 7.08
C THR A 24 15.57 -19.05 6.53
N TYR A 25 15.47 -19.49 5.28
CA TYR A 25 14.22 -20.03 4.74
C TYR A 25 14.27 -21.55 4.74
N ARG A 26 13.40 -22.19 5.53
CA ARG A 26 13.33 -23.66 5.68
C ARG A 26 14.69 -24.32 5.98
N GLY A 27 15.52 -23.65 6.77
CA GLY A 27 16.84 -24.14 7.16
C GLY A 27 17.98 -23.83 6.19
N VAL A 28 17.74 -23.02 5.15
CA VAL A 28 18.76 -22.57 4.19
C VAL A 28 19.01 -21.08 4.36
N ASP A 29 20.28 -20.67 4.39
CA ASP A 29 20.70 -19.27 4.53
C ASP A 29 20.37 -18.43 3.28
N LEU A 30 20.16 -17.13 3.47
CA LEU A 30 19.82 -16.19 2.39
C LEU A 30 20.87 -16.17 1.27
N ASP A 31 22.15 -16.14 1.62
CA ASP A 31 23.23 -16.10 0.62
C ASP A 31 23.23 -17.38 -0.22
N GLN A 32 23.04 -18.53 0.43
CA GLN A 32 22.88 -19.81 -0.25
C GLN A 32 21.60 -19.88 -1.12
N LEU A 33 20.50 -19.22 -0.72
CA LEU A 33 19.27 -19.13 -1.53
C LEU A 33 19.43 -18.29 -2.79
N LEU A 34 20.32 -17.30 -2.78
CA LEU A 34 20.60 -16.44 -3.92
C LEU A 34 21.46 -17.15 -4.97
N ASP A 35 22.37 -18.02 -4.52
CA ASP A 35 23.28 -18.77 -5.38
C ASP A 35 22.66 -20.07 -5.91
N MET A 36 21.55 -20.54 -5.33
CA MET A 36 20.85 -21.75 -5.79
C MET A 36 20.15 -21.54 -7.14
N SER A 37 20.24 -22.56 -8.00
CA SER A 37 19.48 -22.61 -9.23
C SER A 37 17.97 -22.80 -8.96
N ASN A 38 17.11 -22.36 -9.88
CA ASN A 38 15.66 -22.48 -9.72
C ASN A 38 15.19 -23.94 -9.51
N GLU A 39 15.92 -24.90 -10.07
CA GLU A 39 15.63 -26.33 -9.93
C GLU A 39 15.91 -26.83 -8.50
N GLN A 40 16.99 -26.34 -7.90
CA GLN A 40 17.37 -26.63 -6.51
C GLN A 40 16.48 -25.90 -5.49
N LEU A 41 15.94 -24.73 -5.88
CA LEU A 41 15.01 -23.95 -5.05
C LEU A 41 13.61 -24.58 -5.01
N MET A 42 13.17 -25.28 -6.07
CA MET A 42 11.81 -25.79 -6.20
C MET A 42 11.36 -26.70 -5.03
N PRO A 43 12.13 -27.69 -4.56
CA PRO A 43 11.77 -28.53 -3.42
C PRO A 43 11.46 -27.74 -2.14
N LEU A 44 12.14 -26.61 -1.93
CA LEU A 44 11.96 -25.74 -0.76
C LEU A 44 10.69 -24.89 -0.85
N LEU A 45 10.13 -24.68 -2.04
CA LEU A 45 8.95 -23.85 -2.22
C LEU A 45 7.64 -24.62 -1.94
N HIS A 46 6.60 -23.89 -1.55
CA HIS A 46 5.27 -24.46 -1.34
C HIS A 46 4.66 -25.00 -2.65
N CYS A 47 3.72 -25.96 -2.55
CA CYS A 47 3.17 -26.69 -3.71
C CYS A 47 2.69 -25.78 -4.86
N ARG A 48 2.05 -24.65 -4.54
CA ARG A 48 1.58 -23.68 -5.52
C ARG A 48 2.72 -22.98 -6.29
N ALA A 49 3.84 -22.68 -5.64
CA ALA A 49 5.01 -22.07 -6.27
C ALA A 49 5.74 -23.08 -7.17
N ARG A 50 5.89 -24.33 -6.70
CA ARG A 50 6.39 -25.45 -7.52
C ARG A 50 5.60 -25.63 -8.82
N ARG A 51 4.26 -25.71 -8.71
CA ARG A 51 3.37 -25.84 -9.90
C ARG A 51 3.49 -24.67 -10.86
N ARG A 52 3.83 -23.47 -10.38
CA ARG A 52 3.97 -22.27 -11.22
C ARG A 52 5.32 -22.24 -11.95
N LEU A 53 6.39 -22.64 -11.28
CA LEU A 53 7.73 -22.69 -11.87
C LEU A 53 7.87 -23.85 -12.88
N SER A 54 7.35 -25.03 -12.53
CA SER A 54 7.34 -26.22 -13.41
C SER A 54 6.54 -26.02 -14.70
N ARG A 55 5.47 -25.22 -14.67
CA ARG A 55 4.67 -24.89 -15.87
C ARG A 55 5.28 -23.75 -16.72
N GLY A 56 6.38 -23.18 -16.28
CA GLY A 56 6.99 -22.01 -16.89
C GLY A 56 6.30 -20.70 -16.49
N LEU A 57 7.11 -19.66 -16.35
CA LEU A 57 6.62 -18.30 -16.19
C LEU A 57 6.13 -17.81 -17.56
N LYS A 58 4.91 -17.26 -17.64
CA LYS A 58 4.39 -16.63 -18.88
C LYS A 58 5.36 -15.53 -19.38
N ARG A 59 5.26 -15.12 -20.65
CA ARG A 59 6.10 -14.05 -21.23
C ARG A 59 6.15 -12.77 -20.38
N LYS A 60 5.04 -12.41 -19.72
CA LYS A 60 4.92 -11.22 -18.85
C LYS A 60 5.81 -11.26 -17.58
N PRO A 61 5.77 -12.30 -16.72
CA PRO A 61 6.71 -12.41 -15.59
C PRO A 61 8.17 -12.56 -16.00
N MET A 62 8.47 -13.16 -17.16
CA MET A 62 9.85 -13.29 -17.64
C MET A 62 10.43 -11.93 -18.13
N ALA A 63 9.59 -11.10 -18.78
CA ALA A 63 9.94 -9.73 -19.14
C ALA A 63 10.10 -8.81 -17.91
N LEU A 64 9.34 -9.07 -16.85
CA LEU A 64 9.40 -8.33 -15.58
C LEU A 64 10.76 -8.52 -14.87
N ILE A 65 11.32 -9.73 -14.92
CA ILE A 65 12.63 -10.05 -14.33
C ILE A 65 13.78 -9.38 -15.13
N LYS A 66 13.63 -9.25 -16.45
CA LYS A 66 14.62 -8.59 -17.32
C LYS A 66 14.54 -7.05 -17.33
N ARG A 67 13.41 -6.44 -16.95
CA ARG A 67 13.13 -4.98 -17.05
C ARG A 67 13.15 -4.25 -15.70
N LEU A 68 13.93 -4.71 -14.73
CA LEU A 68 14.09 -4.00 -13.45
C LEU A 68 14.91 -2.70 -13.66
N HIS A 69 14.23 -1.67 -14.16
CA HIS A 69 14.51 -0.24 -14.02
C HIS A 69 13.20 0.55 -14.28
N MET A 70 12.67 1.22 -13.25
CA MET A 70 11.73 2.37 -13.29
C MET A 70 10.71 2.62 -14.45
N ASN A 71 9.40 2.28 -14.45
CA ASN A 71 8.32 2.89 -15.29
C ASN A 71 6.89 2.33 -15.02
N ASN A 72 5.84 3.05 -15.42
CA ASN A 72 4.39 2.86 -15.12
C ASN A 72 3.82 1.41 -15.20
N GLU A 73 4.50 0.51 -15.92
CA GLU A 73 4.25 -0.94 -15.91
C GLU A 73 4.56 -1.62 -14.56
N GLN A 74 5.27 -0.93 -13.66
CA GLN A 74 5.71 -1.40 -12.34
C GLN A 74 4.74 -1.09 -11.21
N LEU A 75 3.82 -0.14 -11.39
CA LEU A 75 2.73 0.07 -10.44
C LEU A 75 1.79 -1.15 -10.45
N MET A 76 1.51 -1.69 -11.64
CA MET A 76 0.62 -2.84 -11.82
C MET A 76 1.00 -4.07 -10.97
N PRO A 77 2.26 -4.54 -10.93
CA PRO A 77 2.67 -5.65 -10.08
C PRO A 77 2.53 -5.38 -8.58
N LEU A 78 2.68 -4.13 -8.13
CA LEU A 78 2.55 -3.71 -6.73
C LEU A 78 1.09 -3.58 -6.27
N LEU A 79 0.16 -3.34 -7.21
CA LEU A 79 -1.26 -3.26 -6.91
C LEU A 79 -1.91 -4.63 -6.71
N HIS A 80 -2.87 -4.68 -5.78
CA HIS A 80 -3.69 -5.85 -5.50
C HIS A 80 -4.44 -6.34 -6.78
N CYS A 81 -4.74 -7.64 -6.87
CA CYS A 81 -5.27 -8.25 -8.10
C CYS A 81 -6.55 -7.55 -8.62
N ARG A 82 -7.42 -7.09 -7.72
CA ARG A 82 -8.65 -6.38 -8.07
C ARG A 82 -8.37 -5.00 -8.71
N ALA A 83 -7.39 -4.25 -8.21
CA ALA A 83 -6.99 -2.97 -8.78
C ALA A 83 -6.37 -3.15 -10.17
N ARG A 84 -5.49 -4.15 -10.31
CA ARG A 84 -4.89 -4.50 -11.60
C ARG A 84 -5.92 -4.86 -12.65
N ARG A 85 -6.94 -5.66 -12.30
CA ARG A 85 -8.05 -5.98 -13.22
C ARG A 85 -8.84 -4.74 -13.63
N ARG A 86 -9.06 -3.79 -12.71
CA ARG A 86 -9.80 -2.56 -12.99
C ARG A 86 -9.01 -1.64 -13.91
N LEU A 87 -7.72 -1.43 -13.65
CA LEU A 87 -6.87 -0.61 -14.50
C LEU A 87 -6.63 -1.25 -15.88
N SER A 88 -6.48 -2.58 -15.94
CA SER A 88 -6.33 -3.30 -17.22
C SER A 88 -7.57 -3.27 -18.11
N ARG A 89 -8.77 -3.08 -17.52
CA ARG A 89 -10.02 -2.90 -18.27
C ARG A 89 -10.27 -1.43 -18.64
N GLY A 90 -9.43 -0.51 -18.16
CA GLY A 90 -9.60 0.92 -18.31
C GLY A 90 -10.54 1.53 -17.28
N LEU A 91 -10.34 2.83 -17.02
CA LEU A 91 -11.23 3.61 -16.16
C LEU A 91 -12.41 4.15 -16.98
N LYS A 92 -13.60 4.14 -16.38
CA LYS A 92 -14.81 4.72 -16.99
C LYS A 92 -14.71 6.26 -17.08
N ARG A 93 -15.59 6.89 -17.87
CA ARG A 93 -15.64 8.36 -18.06
C ARG A 93 -15.72 9.15 -16.74
N LYS A 94 -16.52 8.69 -15.77
CA LYS A 94 -16.71 9.36 -14.47
C LYS A 94 -15.41 9.42 -13.63
N PRO A 95 -14.70 8.30 -13.39
CA PRO A 95 -13.34 8.31 -12.83
C PRO A 95 -12.35 9.25 -13.53
N MET A 96 -12.34 9.28 -14.86
CA MET A 96 -11.44 10.15 -15.63
C MET A 96 -11.76 11.64 -15.43
N ALA A 97 -13.05 11.98 -15.36
CA ALA A 97 -13.48 13.34 -15.05
C ALA A 97 -13.04 13.78 -13.63
N LEU A 98 -13.07 12.87 -12.65
CA LEU A 98 -12.56 13.14 -11.30
C LEU A 98 -11.05 13.42 -11.31
N ILE A 99 -10.27 12.61 -12.01
CA ILE A 99 -8.82 12.84 -12.16
C ILE A 99 -8.54 14.19 -12.81
N LYS A 100 -9.28 14.55 -13.87
CA LYS A 100 -9.12 15.85 -14.54
C LYS A 100 -9.42 17.03 -13.60
N ARG A 101 -10.45 16.92 -12.76
CA ARG A 101 -10.79 17.94 -11.74
C ARG A 101 -9.69 18.04 -10.68
N LEU A 102 -9.14 16.90 -10.23
CA LEU A 102 -8.05 16.89 -9.25
C LEU A 102 -6.74 17.45 -9.81
N ARG A 103 -6.41 17.16 -11.08
CA ARG A 103 -5.26 17.77 -11.77
C ARG A 103 -5.41 19.28 -11.89
N LYS A 104 -6.63 19.76 -12.19
CA LYS A 104 -6.94 21.19 -12.25
C LYS A 104 -6.74 21.85 -10.88
N ALA A 105 -7.33 21.30 -9.83
CA ALA A 105 -7.21 21.83 -8.47
C ALA A 105 -5.76 21.84 -7.96
N LYS A 106 -4.96 20.81 -8.29
CA LYS A 106 -3.54 20.75 -7.94
C LYS A 106 -2.69 21.77 -8.71
N LYS A 107 -3.12 22.18 -9.90
CA LYS A 107 -2.43 23.21 -10.70
C LYS A 107 -2.79 24.63 -10.27
N GLU A 108 -4.03 24.84 -9.83
CA GLU A 108 -4.55 26.17 -9.45
C GLU A 108 -4.10 26.61 -8.05
N THR A 109 -3.52 25.72 -7.26
CA THR A 109 -3.10 26.01 -5.89
C THR A 109 -1.61 26.35 -5.80
N PRO A 110 -1.22 27.36 -5.01
CA PRO A 110 0.19 27.67 -4.76
C PRO A 110 0.84 26.53 -3.97
N GLU A 111 2.14 26.29 -4.19
CA GLU A 111 2.86 25.07 -3.77
C GLU A 111 2.81 24.76 -2.26
N LEU A 112 2.47 25.74 -1.41
CA LEU A 112 2.42 25.58 0.04
C LEU A 112 1.00 25.44 0.61
N GLU A 113 -0.05 25.67 -0.18
CA GLU A 113 -1.43 25.63 0.30
C GLU A 113 -2.17 24.36 -0.09
N LYS A 114 -3.11 23.95 0.77
CA LYS A 114 -3.91 22.74 0.54
C LYS A 114 -4.96 23.00 -0.54
N PRO A 115 -5.10 22.11 -1.54
CA PRO A 115 -6.09 22.29 -2.59
C PRO A 115 -7.52 22.13 -2.07
N GLN A 116 -8.45 22.85 -2.72
CA GLN A 116 -9.87 22.81 -2.37
C GLN A 116 -10.42 21.37 -2.45
N ALA A 117 -11.19 20.98 -1.42
CA ALA A 117 -11.73 19.64 -1.33
C ALA A 117 -12.75 19.34 -2.44
N ILE A 118 -12.44 18.34 -3.29
CA ILE A 118 -13.34 17.92 -4.37
C ILE A 118 -14.28 16.83 -3.86
N LYS A 119 -15.59 17.13 -3.87
CA LYS A 119 -16.63 16.18 -3.45
C LYS A 119 -16.84 15.09 -4.51
N THR A 120 -16.92 13.83 -4.07
CA THR A 120 -17.11 12.66 -4.93
C THR A 120 -18.02 11.60 -4.28
N HIS A 121 -18.85 10.98 -5.10
CA HIS A 121 -19.62 9.78 -4.74
C HIS A 121 -18.91 8.49 -5.18
N LEU A 122 -17.80 8.61 -5.92
CA LEU A 122 -17.08 7.47 -6.50
C LEU A 122 -16.23 6.78 -5.43
N ARG A 123 -16.87 5.96 -4.59
CA ARG A 123 -16.21 5.13 -3.56
C ARG A 123 -15.44 3.95 -4.15
N ASP A 124 -15.81 3.53 -5.35
CA ASP A 124 -15.18 2.42 -6.07
C ASP A 124 -13.86 2.82 -6.76
N MET A 125 -13.45 4.10 -6.67
CA MET A 125 -12.23 4.61 -7.29
C MET A 125 -10.97 4.14 -6.55
N ILE A 126 -9.93 3.78 -7.32
CA ILE A 126 -8.61 3.43 -6.77
C ILE A 126 -7.80 4.71 -6.68
N ILE A 127 -7.06 4.87 -5.59
CA ILE A 127 -6.13 5.99 -5.41
C ILE A 127 -4.94 5.78 -6.35
N VAL A 128 -4.82 6.71 -7.31
CA VAL A 128 -3.72 6.77 -8.26
C VAL A 128 -2.65 7.71 -7.70
N PRO A 129 -1.34 7.45 -7.93
CA PRO A 129 -0.26 8.30 -7.42
C PRO A 129 -0.40 9.80 -7.75
N GLU A 130 -1.03 10.14 -8.89
CA GLU A 130 -1.30 11.53 -9.28
C GLU A 130 -2.21 12.29 -8.29
N MET A 131 -3.03 11.57 -7.52
CA MET A 131 -3.97 12.15 -6.56
C MET A 131 -3.32 12.49 -5.21
N VAL A 132 -2.05 12.14 -5.01
CA VAL A 132 -1.32 12.41 -3.77
C VAL A 132 -1.18 13.91 -3.55
N GLY A 133 -1.49 14.35 -2.33
CA GLY A 133 -1.54 15.76 -1.93
C GLY A 133 -2.87 16.46 -2.21
N CYS A 134 -3.83 15.79 -2.86
CA CYS A 134 -5.16 16.35 -3.05
C CYS A 134 -6.10 16.03 -1.87
N VAL A 135 -7.02 16.95 -1.58
CA VAL A 135 -8.12 16.71 -0.63
C VAL A 135 -9.36 16.25 -1.37
N VAL A 136 -9.87 15.07 -1.01
CA VAL A 136 -11.05 14.46 -1.64
C VAL A 136 -12.14 14.25 -0.61
N GLY A 137 -13.33 14.81 -0.88
CA GLY A 137 -14.52 14.61 -0.08
C GLY A 137 -15.24 13.34 -0.49
N VAL A 138 -15.11 12.23 0.25
CA VAL A 138 -15.77 10.96 -0.06
C VAL A 138 -17.12 10.87 0.64
N HIS A 139 -18.18 10.65 -0.13
CA HIS A 139 -19.54 10.53 0.42
C HIS A 139 -19.72 9.26 1.26
N GLN A 140 -20.20 9.42 2.50
CA GLN A 140 -20.47 8.31 3.42
C GLN A 140 -21.96 7.93 3.54
N GLY A 141 -22.84 8.59 2.76
CA GLY A 141 -24.29 8.36 2.76
C GLY A 141 -25.09 9.48 3.45
N LYS A 142 -24.42 10.33 4.24
CA LYS A 142 -25.02 11.54 4.86
C LYS A 142 -24.19 12.77 4.60
N THR A 143 -22.89 12.69 4.90
CA THR A 143 -21.94 13.79 4.72
C THR A 143 -20.81 13.39 3.77
N PHE A 144 -20.03 14.38 3.34
CA PHE A 144 -18.77 14.15 2.64
C PHE A 144 -17.63 14.23 3.66
N ASN A 145 -16.92 13.12 3.86
CA ASN A 145 -15.74 13.12 4.71
C ASN A 145 -14.55 13.63 3.89
N SER A 146 -13.91 14.72 4.31
CA SER A 146 -12.75 15.30 3.63
C SER A 146 -11.48 14.55 4.01
N ILE A 147 -10.88 13.88 3.03
CA ILE A 147 -9.72 13.01 3.22
C ILE A 147 -8.56 13.58 2.42
N GLU A 148 -7.45 13.85 3.09
CA GLU A 148 -6.18 14.23 2.47
C GLU A 148 -5.44 12.96 2.02
N ILE A 149 -5.13 12.86 0.73
CA ILE A 149 -4.54 11.64 0.16
C ILE A 149 -3.04 11.60 0.45
N LYS A 150 -2.64 10.64 1.27
CA LYS A 150 -1.24 10.33 1.58
C LYS A 150 -0.64 9.28 0.63
N PRO A 151 0.70 9.24 0.44
CA PRO A 151 1.36 8.23 -0.40
C PRO A 151 1.07 6.78 0.03
N GLU A 152 0.91 6.53 1.33
CA GLU A 152 0.59 5.21 1.88
C GLU A 152 -0.77 4.67 1.42
N MET A 153 -1.66 5.55 0.95
CA MET A 153 -3.01 5.19 0.51
C MET A 153 -3.03 4.74 -0.97
N ILE A 154 -1.90 4.79 -1.68
CA ILE A 154 -1.82 4.41 -3.09
C ILE A 154 -2.26 2.95 -3.26
N GLY A 155 -3.14 2.72 -4.23
CA GLY A 155 -3.64 1.39 -4.54
C GLY A 155 -4.83 0.92 -3.72
N HIS A 156 -5.20 1.63 -2.66
CA HIS A 156 -6.45 1.40 -1.93
C HIS A 156 -7.65 2.04 -2.63
N TYR A 157 -8.86 1.62 -2.27
CA TYR A 157 -10.09 2.27 -2.75
C TYR A 157 -10.46 3.46 -1.88
N LEU A 158 -10.96 4.55 -2.49
CA LEU A 158 -11.45 5.73 -1.76
C LEU A 158 -12.52 5.38 -0.71
N GLY A 159 -13.34 4.36 -0.99
CA GLY A 159 -14.37 3.89 -0.07
C GLY A 159 -13.83 3.23 1.22
N GLU A 160 -12.57 2.80 1.26
CA GLU A 160 -11.96 2.19 2.46
C GLU A 160 -11.71 3.23 3.56
N PHE A 161 -11.50 4.49 3.17
CA PHE A 161 -11.16 5.57 4.10
C PHE A 161 -12.38 6.34 4.62
N SER A 162 -13.60 5.97 4.19
CA SER A 162 -14.84 6.66 4.55
C SER A 162 -15.86 5.65 5.07
N ILE A 163 -15.97 5.51 6.39
CA ILE A 163 -16.88 4.54 7.02
C ILE A 163 -18.33 5.01 6.81
N THR A 164 -19.20 4.11 6.34
CA THR A 164 -20.61 4.41 6.04
C THR A 164 -21.52 4.42 7.27
N TYR A 165 -21.06 3.85 8.37
CA TYR A 165 -21.80 3.70 9.61
C TYR A 165 -20.99 4.26 10.78
N LYS A 166 -21.67 4.54 11.90
CA LYS A 166 -20.99 4.84 13.16
C LYS A 166 -20.78 3.53 13.91
N PRO A 167 -19.53 3.14 14.24
CA PRO A 167 -19.28 1.91 14.97
C PRO A 167 -19.99 1.99 16.33
N VAL A 168 -20.87 1.02 16.60
CA VAL A 168 -21.54 0.90 17.88
C VAL A 168 -20.59 0.27 18.88
N LYS A 169 -20.36 0.94 20.00
CA LYS A 169 -19.67 0.36 21.15
C LYS A 169 -20.72 0.06 22.20
N HIS A 170 -20.79 -1.18 22.64
CA HIS A 170 -21.56 -1.50 23.84
C HIS A 170 -20.87 -0.83 25.02
N GLY A 171 -21.54 0.15 25.62
CA GLY A 171 -21.09 0.68 26.91
C GLY A 171 -21.22 -0.37 28.01
N ARG A 172 -20.71 -0.06 29.21
CA ARG A 172 -21.27 -0.68 30.42
C ARG A 172 -22.79 -0.49 30.40
N PRO A 173 -23.61 -1.42 30.94
CA PRO A 173 -25.04 -1.18 31.10
C PRO A 173 -25.26 0.13 31.85
N GLY A 174 -25.47 1.21 31.11
CA GLY A 174 -25.74 2.54 31.63
C GLY A 174 -27.24 2.70 31.79
N ILE A 175 -27.63 3.61 32.69
CA ILE A 175 -28.99 4.11 32.81
C ILE A 175 -29.43 4.59 31.40
N GLY A 176 -30.36 3.88 30.77
CA GLY A 176 -30.85 4.13 29.41
C GLY A 176 -30.63 2.99 28.40
N ALA A 177 -29.88 1.92 28.74
CA ALA A 177 -29.58 0.82 27.82
C ALA A 177 -30.71 -0.22 27.68
N THR A 178 -31.52 -0.42 28.72
CA THR A 178 -32.72 -1.29 28.71
C THR A 178 -33.98 -0.42 28.63
N HIS A 179 -35.05 -0.90 27.98
CA HIS A 179 -36.34 -0.19 27.90
C HIS A 179 -36.90 0.20 29.28
N SER A 180 -36.54 -0.55 30.33
CA SER A 180 -36.89 -0.29 31.73
C SER A 180 -36.15 0.86 32.39
N SER A 181 -35.00 1.29 31.84
CA SER A 181 -34.15 2.34 32.43
C SER A 181 -34.35 3.73 31.83
N ARG A 182 -35.28 3.89 30.87
CA ARG A 182 -35.63 5.18 30.23
C ARG A 182 -36.38 6.15 31.17
N PHE A 183 -36.98 5.64 32.24
CA PHE A 183 -37.84 6.40 33.15
C PHE A 183 -37.23 6.64 34.54
N ILE A 184 -35.94 6.35 34.74
CA ILE A 184 -35.29 6.65 36.02
C ILE A 184 -34.97 8.14 36.03
N PRO A 185 -35.61 8.95 36.91
CA PRO A 185 -35.31 10.37 36.99
C PRO A 185 -33.89 10.55 37.54
N LEU A 186 -33.10 11.37 36.84
CA LEU A 186 -31.79 11.82 37.32
C LEU A 186 -32.02 12.80 38.48
N LYS A 187 -31.43 12.51 39.63
CA LYS A 187 -31.40 13.41 40.78
C LYS A 187 -30.20 14.35 40.68
#